data_AF-A0ABC8DCJ2-F1
#
_entry.id   AF-A0ABC8DCJ2-F1
#
_cell.length_a   1.000
_cell.length_b   1.000
_cell.length_c   1.000
_cell.angle_alpha   90.00
_cell.angle_beta   90.00
_cell.angle_gamma   90.00
#
_symmetry.space_group_name_H-M   'P 1'
#
loop_
_entity.id
_entity.type
_entity.pdbx_description
1 polymer ?
#
loop_
_entity_poly.entity_id
_entity_poly.type
_entity_poly.pdbx_seq_one_letter_code
_entity_poly.pdbx_strand_id
1 'polypeptide(L)'
;MSNSQFVGQLKQNNIQINNLKDQFYRTEAHMSAHEKRLNDKVDEFMEKQNFDLKMHIQNNENPHQVTKEQIGLSNVLNEEQATKVAFDDHLNDKKNPHAVTKSQVGLPKVDNVQQAAKIDFDAHDADLDRHITKDERSYWNSSDERSKSFLAEHTNDQSNPHKVTAEQVGLGNVDNVKQATKSDFDNHLNDTNVHVTAEDQAYWNDMTRQFKDHNENQERHISVAERKTWNGAITYANIMLKNGATVGTRTPIYAKWGALLVLRGHVRTEPEIVFGSIPAELVPFGGAVKSVPLSGTGGTANLIIYDNGDLKIKYPDPADSSKMGGGYYLDVVVGFQKGDTT
;
A
#
# COMPACT_ATOMS: atom_id res chain seq x y z
N MET A 1 -65.67 -35.63 -202.46
CA MET A 1 -64.94 -36.20 -201.31
C MET A 1 -65.83 -36.71 -200.15
N SER A 2 -66.98 -37.37 -200.34
CA SER A 2 -68.22 -36.72 -200.78
C SER A 2 -68.27 -35.29 -200.26
N ASN A 3 -68.56 -34.36 -201.16
CA ASN A 3 -68.63 -32.93 -200.89
C ASN A 3 -69.44 -32.59 -199.62
N SER A 4 -70.36 -33.47 -199.25
CA SER A 4 -71.17 -33.45 -198.02
C SER A 4 -70.37 -33.45 -196.70
N GLN A 5 -69.33 -34.29 -196.56
CA GLN A 5 -68.57 -34.38 -195.31
C GLN A 5 -67.74 -33.11 -195.03
N PHE A 6 -67.19 -32.49 -196.07
CA PHE A 6 -66.42 -31.25 -195.95
C PHE A 6 -67.31 -30.05 -195.56
N VAL A 7 -68.53 -29.98 -196.13
CA VAL A 7 -69.51 -28.93 -195.81
C VAL A 7 -70.05 -29.07 -194.38
N GLY A 8 -70.27 -30.31 -193.91
CA GLY A 8 -70.65 -30.60 -192.52
C GLY A 8 -69.60 -30.12 -191.52
N GLN A 9 -68.32 -30.45 -191.76
CA GLN A 9 -67.19 -29.99 -190.94
C GLN A 9 -67.06 -28.46 -190.94
N LEU A 10 -67.27 -27.80 -192.10
CA LEU A 10 -67.25 -26.34 -192.22
C LEU A 10 -68.32 -25.66 -191.36
N LYS A 11 -69.56 -26.18 -191.35
CA LYS A 11 -70.62 -25.66 -190.46
C LYS A 11 -70.27 -25.85 -188.99
N GLN A 12 -69.73 -27.02 -188.64
CA GLN A 12 -69.33 -27.34 -187.26
C GLN A 12 -68.19 -26.42 -186.79
N ASN A 13 -67.19 -26.20 -187.64
CA ASN A 13 -66.10 -25.26 -187.38
C ASN A 13 -66.63 -23.81 -187.23
N ASN A 14 -67.61 -23.40 -188.03
CA ASN A 14 -68.18 -22.05 -187.94
C ASN A 14 -68.96 -21.84 -186.62
N ILE A 15 -69.68 -22.87 -186.16
CA ILE A 15 -70.32 -22.86 -184.84
C ILE A 15 -69.26 -22.77 -183.73
N GLN A 16 -68.18 -23.56 -183.83
CA GLN A 16 -67.07 -23.49 -182.87
C GLN A 16 -66.41 -22.11 -182.86
N ILE A 17 -66.17 -21.49 -184.02
CA ILE A 17 -65.62 -20.14 -184.14
C ILE A 17 -66.52 -19.11 -183.46
N ASN A 18 -67.84 -19.20 -183.66
CA ASN A 18 -68.77 -18.26 -183.03
C ASN A 18 -68.83 -18.46 -181.50
N ASN A 19 -68.84 -19.71 -181.03
CA ASN A 19 -68.75 -20.00 -179.59
C ASN A 19 -67.45 -19.49 -178.98
N LEU A 20 -66.32 -19.63 -179.69
CA LEU A 20 -65.02 -19.10 -179.25
C LEU A 20 -65.01 -17.57 -179.22
N LYS A 21 -65.61 -16.90 -180.21
CA LYS A 21 -65.78 -15.44 -180.20
C LYS A 21 -66.59 -14.98 -179.00
N ASP A 22 -67.73 -15.61 -178.73
CA ASP A 22 -68.56 -15.29 -177.57
C ASP A 22 -67.82 -15.53 -176.24
N GLN A 23 -67.04 -16.62 -176.14
CA GLN A 23 -66.17 -16.83 -174.99
C GLN A 23 -65.12 -15.72 -174.86
N PHE A 24 -64.47 -15.34 -175.97
CA PHE A 24 -63.46 -14.28 -175.97
C PHE A 24 -64.03 -12.94 -175.52
N TYR A 25 -65.20 -12.54 -176.04
CA TYR A 25 -65.90 -11.32 -175.61
C TYR A 25 -66.26 -11.35 -174.12
N ARG A 26 -66.72 -12.49 -173.60
CA ARG A 26 -66.99 -12.65 -172.16
C ARG A 26 -65.72 -12.55 -171.32
N THR A 27 -64.61 -13.14 -171.78
CA THR A 27 -63.32 -13.06 -171.09
C THR A 27 -62.78 -11.64 -171.10
N GLU A 28 -62.87 -10.92 -172.21
CA GLU A 28 -62.46 -9.52 -172.33
C GLU A 28 -63.28 -8.60 -171.40
N ALA A 29 -64.60 -8.76 -171.39
CA ALA A 29 -65.47 -8.03 -170.46
C ALA A 29 -65.14 -8.35 -168.98
N HIS A 30 -64.83 -9.61 -168.66
CA HIS A 30 -64.45 -10.01 -167.31
C HIS A 30 -63.07 -9.45 -166.91
N MET A 31 -62.10 -9.43 -167.83
CA MET A 31 -60.78 -8.82 -167.59
C MET A 31 -60.91 -7.31 -167.38
N SER A 32 -61.69 -6.61 -168.20
CA SER A 32 -61.94 -5.17 -168.03
C SER A 32 -62.64 -4.86 -166.69
N ALA A 33 -63.65 -5.66 -166.32
CA ALA A 33 -64.31 -5.52 -165.01
C ALA A 33 -63.35 -5.81 -163.85
N HIS A 34 -62.43 -6.78 -164.00
CA HIS A 34 -61.43 -7.09 -163.00
C HIS A 34 -60.40 -5.97 -162.85
N GLU A 35 -59.91 -5.41 -163.96
CA GLU A 35 -58.99 -4.28 -163.99
C GLU A 35 -59.61 -3.06 -163.30
N LYS A 36 -60.86 -2.72 -163.62
CA LYS A 36 -61.58 -1.63 -162.96
C LYS A 36 -61.68 -1.86 -161.44
N ARG A 37 -62.05 -3.07 -161.03
CA ARG A 37 -62.15 -3.43 -159.60
C ARG A 37 -60.80 -3.40 -158.88
N LEU A 38 -59.71 -3.65 -159.60
CA LEU A 38 -58.37 -3.54 -159.05
C LEU A 38 -57.99 -2.07 -158.82
N ASN A 39 -58.26 -1.20 -159.79
CA ASN A 39 -58.02 0.24 -159.68
C ASN A 39 -58.83 0.86 -158.54
N ASP A 40 -60.13 0.56 -158.46
CA ASP A 40 -60.99 1.07 -157.38
C ASP A 40 -60.44 0.68 -155.99
N LYS A 41 -59.91 -0.54 -155.83
CA LYS A 41 -59.27 -0.99 -154.58
C LYS A 41 -57.94 -0.29 -154.28
N VAL A 42 -57.15 0.02 -155.31
CA VAL A 42 -55.88 0.73 -155.14
C VAL A 42 -56.16 2.16 -154.67
N ASP A 43 -57.15 2.82 -155.27
CA ASP A 43 -57.54 4.18 -154.89
C ASP A 43 -58.07 4.24 -153.45
N GLU A 44 -58.96 3.31 -153.08
CA GLU A 44 -59.44 3.19 -151.68
C GLU A 44 -58.29 2.95 -150.68
N PHE A 45 -57.29 2.14 -151.05
CA PHE A 45 -56.13 1.89 -150.20
C PHE A 45 -55.28 3.15 -150.01
N MET A 46 -55.01 3.88 -151.09
CA MET A 46 -54.19 5.09 -151.05
C MET A 46 -54.89 6.22 -150.28
N GLU A 47 -56.20 6.40 -150.44
CA GLU A 47 -56.98 7.36 -149.67
C GLU A 47 -56.96 7.04 -148.17
N LYS A 48 -57.15 5.76 -147.81
CA LYS A 48 -57.12 5.33 -146.42
C LYS A 48 -55.75 5.56 -145.77
N GLN A 49 -54.64 5.22 -146.45
CA GLN A 49 -53.30 5.45 -145.92
C GLN A 49 -53.00 6.95 -145.71
N ASN A 50 -53.41 7.80 -146.65
CA ASN A 50 -53.26 9.25 -146.52
C ASN A 50 -54.07 9.82 -145.35
N PHE A 51 -55.29 9.32 -145.13
CA PHE A 51 -56.11 9.70 -143.99
C PHE A 51 -55.46 9.28 -142.66
N ASP A 52 -55.03 8.03 -142.54
CA ASP A 52 -54.40 7.48 -141.32
C ASP A 52 -53.12 8.26 -140.96
N LEU A 53 -52.27 8.59 -141.94
CA LEU A 53 -51.04 9.36 -141.73
C LEU A 53 -51.33 10.81 -141.27
N LYS A 54 -52.32 11.46 -141.88
CA LYS A 54 -52.69 12.84 -141.55
C LYS A 54 -53.24 12.93 -140.12
N MET A 55 -54.03 11.95 -139.70
CA MET A 55 -54.51 11.82 -138.33
C MET A 55 -53.35 11.62 -137.34
N HIS A 56 -52.37 10.77 -137.67
CA HIS A 56 -51.23 10.54 -136.78
C HIS A 56 -50.36 11.79 -136.59
N ILE A 57 -50.03 12.54 -137.66
CA ILE A 57 -49.17 13.73 -137.56
C ILE A 57 -49.83 14.86 -136.78
N GLN A 58 -51.17 14.93 -136.80
CA GLN A 58 -51.94 15.91 -136.02
C GLN A 58 -52.17 15.48 -134.57
N ASN A 59 -51.82 14.25 -134.21
CA ASN A 59 -52.00 13.76 -132.85
C ASN A 59 -50.91 14.34 -131.91
N ASN A 60 -51.32 15.27 -131.06
CA ASN A 60 -50.50 15.85 -129.99
C ASN A 60 -50.76 15.18 -128.62
N GLU A 61 -51.46 14.05 -128.60
CA GLU A 61 -51.52 13.22 -127.40
C GLU A 61 -50.17 12.52 -127.18
N ASN A 62 -49.87 12.23 -125.91
CA ASN A 62 -48.70 11.45 -125.50
C ASN A 62 -48.63 10.16 -126.34
N PRO A 63 -47.59 9.94 -127.18
CA PRO A 63 -46.18 10.30 -126.98
C PRO A 63 -45.68 11.66 -127.48
N HIS A 64 -46.47 12.46 -128.20
CA HIS A 64 -46.01 13.75 -128.71
C HIS A 64 -46.29 14.87 -127.71
N GLN A 65 -45.29 15.74 -127.44
CA GLN A 65 -45.41 16.95 -126.61
C GLN A 65 -45.80 16.75 -125.12
N VAL A 66 -45.08 15.88 -124.40
CA VAL A 66 -45.35 15.55 -122.99
C VAL A 66 -45.15 16.73 -122.03
N THR A 67 -46.17 17.14 -121.29
CA THR A 67 -46.13 18.20 -120.26
C THR A 67 -45.80 17.66 -118.86
N LYS A 68 -45.44 18.55 -117.91
CA LYS A 68 -45.19 18.16 -116.50
C LYS A 68 -46.42 17.51 -115.86
N GLU A 69 -47.61 17.95 -116.25
CA GLU A 69 -48.88 17.36 -115.84
C GLU A 69 -49.02 15.92 -116.36
N GLN A 70 -48.64 15.65 -117.62
CA GLN A 70 -48.78 14.33 -118.23
C GLN A 70 -47.86 13.25 -117.60
N ILE A 71 -46.78 13.64 -116.91
CA ILE A 71 -45.90 12.73 -116.15
C ILE A 71 -46.09 12.82 -114.62
N GLY A 72 -47.16 13.48 -114.15
CA GLY A 72 -47.47 13.56 -112.72
C GLY A 72 -46.54 14.44 -111.89
N LEU A 73 -45.77 15.32 -112.53
CA LEU A 73 -44.82 16.25 -111.88
C LEU A 73 -45.37 17.68 -111.78
N SER A 74 -46.69 17.89 -111.91
CA SER A 74 -47.32 19.21 -111.88
C SER A 74 -47.13 19.98 -110.56
N ASN A 75 -46.94 19.26 -109.45
CA ASN A 75 -46.69 19.85 -108.13
C ASN A 75 -45.20 19.92 -107.74
N VAL A 76 -44.30 19.49 -108.63
CA VAL A 76 -42.85 19.54 -108.35
C VAL A 76 -42.30 20.91 -108.74
N LEU A 77 -42.00 21.73 -107.72
CA LEU A 77 -41.21 22.94 -107.85
C LEU A 77 -39.76 22.56 -108.22
N ASN A 78 -39.13 23.29 -109.14
CA ASN A 78 -37.75 22.98 -109.56
C ASN A 78 -36.70 23.33 -108.49
N GLU A 79 -37.05 24.12 -107.45
CA GLU A 79 -36.12 24.52 -106.39
C GLU A 79 -36.83 24.71 -105.03
N GLU A 80 -36.53 23.83 -104.07
CA GLU A 80 -36.63 24.09 -102.62
C GLU A 80 -35.39 23.52 -101.90
N GLN A 81 -34.19 23.79 -102.42
CA GLN A 81 -32.95 23.57 -101.66
C GLN A 81 -32.62 24.81 -100.83
N ALA A 82 -32.18 24.62 -99.58
CA ALA A 82 -31.57 25.70 -98.80
C ALA A 82 -30.46 26.36 -99.63
N THR A 83 -30.35 27.69 -99.57
CA THR A 83 -29.27 28.39 -100.29
C THR A 83 -27.92 27.85 -99.84
N LYS A 84 -26.89 27.93 -100.69
CA LYS A 84 -25.53 27.52 -100.31
C LYS A 84 -25.09 28.18 -98.99
N VAL A 85 -25.49 29.44 -98.79
CA VAL A 85 -25.24 30.18 -97.54
C VAL A 85 -25.90 29.49 -96.35
N ALA A 86 -27.19 29.17 -96.41
CA ALA A 86 -27.88 28.48 -95.32
C ALA A 86 -27.31 27.08 -95.02
N PHE A 87 -26.85 26.37 -96.06
CA PHE A 87 -26.18 25.07 -95.88
C PHE A 87 -24.80 25.22 -95.21
N ASP A 88 -23.98 26.17 -95.66
CA ASP A 88 -22.67 26.45 -95.08
C ASP A 88 -22.81 26.94 -93.62
N ASP A 89 -23.83 27.75 -93.32
CA ASP A 89 -24.13 28.23 -91.96
C ASP A 89 -24.48 27.07 -91.03
N HIS A 90 -25.33 26.12 -91.47
CA HIS A 90 -25.64 24.92 -90.70
C HIS A 90 -24.41 24.04 -90.48
N LEU A 91 -23.59 23.81 -91.51
CA LEU A 91 -22.37 23.00 -91.41
C LEU A 91 -21.35 23.58 -90.40
N ASN A 92 -21.31 24.91 -90.32
CA ASN A 92 -20.44 25.65 -89.41
C ASN A 92 -21.04 25.83 -88.00
N ASP A 93 -22.31 25.50 -87.78
CA ASP A 93 -22.91 25.56 -86.45
C ASP A 93 -22.28 24.51 -85.52
N LYS A 94 -21.59 24.99 -84.47
CA LYS A 94 -20.98 24.20 -83.38
C LYS A 94 -21.73 24.40 -82.06
N LYS A 95 -22.94 24.96 -82.10
CA LYS A 95 -23.84 24.91 -80.96
C LYS A 95 -24.37 23.49 -80.84
N ASN A 96 -24.64 23.09 -79.59
CA ASN A 96 -25.29 21.82 -79.27
C ASN A 96 -26.55 21.68 -80.16
N PRO A 97 -26.61 20.70 -81.09
CA PRO A 97 -26.04 19.34 -80.99
C PRO A 97 -24.60 19.10 -81.49
N HIS A 98 -23.97 20.01 -82.24
CA HIS A 98 -22.64 19.77 -82.80
C HIS A 98 -21.52 20.26 -81.86
N ALA A 99 -20.46 19.44 -81.68
CA ALA A 99 -19.25 19.78 -80.92
C ALA A 99 -19.48 20.23 -79.46
N VAL A 100 -20.29 19.48 -78.71
CA VAL A 100 -20.68 19.78 -77.32
C VAL A 100 -19.48 19.78 -76.37
N THR A 101 -19.27 20.89 -75.67
CA THR A 101 -18.26 21.11 -74.64
C THR A 101 -18.79 20.83 -73.24
N LYS A 102 -17.91 20.62 -72.25
CA LYS A 102 -18.30 20.50 -70.83
C LYS A 102 -19.13 21.69 -70.34
N SER A 103 -18.86 22.88 -70.88
CA SER A 103 -19.64 24.07 -70.57
C SER A 103 -21.06 24.01 -71.14
N GLN A 104 -21.25 23.45 -72.35
CA GLN A 104 -22.57 23.35 -72.99
C GLN A 104 -23.52 22.36 -72.29
N VAL A 105 -23.01 21.44 -71.46
CA VAL A 105 -23.82 20.53 -70.62
C VAL A 105 -23.82 20.90 -69.14
N GLY A 106 -23.36 22.11 -68.78
CA GLY A 106 -23.40 22.58 -67.39
C GLY A 106 -22.36 21.94 -66.46
N LEU A 107 -21.31 21.32 -67.01
CA LEU A 107 -20.21 20.69 -66.26
C LEU A 107 -18.85 21.41 -66.41
N PRO A 108 -18.76 22.76 -66.50
CA PRO A 108 -17.50 23.44 -66.82
C PRO A 108 -16.41 23.29 -65.74
N LYS A 109 -16.79 22.91 -64.52
CA LYS A 109 -15.89 22.73 -63.37
C LYS A 109 -15.58 21.26 -63.06
N VAL A 110 -16.06 20.33 -63.87
CA VAL A 110 -15.78 18.90 -63.67
C VAL A 110 -14.46 18.56 -64.33
N ASP A 111 -13.43 18.35 -63.51
CA ASP A 111 -12.15 17.80 -63.95
C ASP A 111 -12.30 16.31 -64.28
N ASN A 112 -11.61 15.84 -65.34
CA ASN A 112 -11.43 14.40 -65.53
C ASN A 112 -10.27 13.96 -64.64
N VAL A 113 -10.53 13.84 -63.33
CA VAL A 113 -9.50 13.37 -62.38
C VAL A 113 -9.05 11.97 -62.78
N GLN A 114 -7.74 11.78 -62.92
CA GLN A 114 -7.10 10.52 -63.22
C GLN A 114 -7.32 9.59 -62.01
N GLN A 115 -8.24 8.64 -62.11
CA GLN A 115 -8.32 7.55 -61.13
C GLN A 115 -7.02 6.74 -61.24
N ALA A 116 -6.44 6.35 -60.10
CA ALA A 116 -5.34 5.40 -60.08
C ALA A 116 -5.76 4.14 -60.85
N ALA A 117 -4.84 3.51 -61.58
CA ALA A 117 -5.16 2.27 -62.26
C ALA A 117 -5.62 1.24 -61.22
N LYS A 118 -6.57 0.38 -61.59
CA LYS A 118 -7.09 -0.64 -60.66
C LYS A 118 -5.96 -1.44 -60.00
N ILE A 119 -4.88 -1.69 -60.73
CA ILE A 119 -3.70 -2.38 -60.20
C ILE A 119 -2.98 -1.62 -59.07
N ASP A 120 -2.87 -0.30 -59.17
CA ASP A 120 -2.22 0.53 -58.15
C ASP A 120 -3.14 0.67 -56.93
N PHE A 121 -4.45 0.73 -57.15
CA PHE A 121 -5.45 0.73 -56.09
C PHE A 121 -5.47 -0.60 -55.33
N ASP A 122 -5.54 -1.73 -56.04
CA ASP A 122 -5.50 -3.07 -55.45
C ASP A 122 -4.17 -3.30 -54.71
N ALA A 123 -3.06 -2.81 -55.25
CA ALA A 123 -1.75 -2.88 -54.59
C ALA A 123 -1.70 -2.02 -53.32
N HIS A 124 -2.32 -0.84 -53.31
CA HIS A 124 -2.46 -0.01 -52.11
C HIS A 124 -3.35 -0.69 -51.06
N ASP A 125 -4.48 -1.30 -51.47
CA ASP A 125 -5.41 -1.99 -50.56
C ASP A 125 -4.79 -3.24 -49.93
N ALA A 126 -3.96 -3.97 -50.68
CA ALA A 126 -3.21 -5.12 -50.19
C ALA A 126 -1.98 -4.78 -49.34
N ASP A 127 -1.59 -3.50 -49.26
CA ASP A 127 -0.40 -3.07 -48.53
C ASP A 127 -0.69 -2.86 -47.03
N LEU A 128 -0.20 -3.80 -46.22
CA LEU A 128 -0.33 -3.78 -44.76
C LEU A 128 0.72 -2.91 -44.06
N ASP A 129 1.73 -2.43 -44.78
CA ASP A 129 2.88 -1.68 -44.25
C ASP A 129 2.83 -0.19 -44.58
N ARG A 130 2.19 0.25 -45.66
CA ARG A 130 2.23 1.66 -46.09
C ARG A 130 1.60 2.68 -45.13
N HIS A 131 0.79 2.22 -44.17
CA HIS A 131 0.10 3.09 -43.22
C HIS A 131 0.90 3.44 -41.96
N ILE A 132 2.00 2.73 -41.68
CA ILE A 132 2.98 3.04 -40.63
C ILE A 132 4.37 2.58 -41.06
N THR A 133 5.41 3.33 -40.73
CA THR A 133 6.79 2.92 -41.03
C THR A 133 7.17 1.63 -40.28
N LYS A 134 8.15 0.90 -40.82
CA LYS A 134 8.74 -0.27 -40.14
C LYS A 134 9.25 0.09 -38.74
N ASP A 135 9.80 1.28 -38.58
CA ASP A 135 10.30 1.79 -37.30
C ASP A 135 9.17 2.04 -36.31
N GLU A 136 8.05 2.64 -36.73
CA GLU A 136 6.85 2.81 -35.89
C GLU A 136 6.28 1.46 -35.44
N ARG A 137 6.17 0.50 -36.37
CA ARG A 137 5.70 -0.86 -36.06
C ARG A 137 6.61 -1.53 -35.02
N SER A 138 7.93 -1.48 -35.23
CA SER A 138 8.92 -2.02 -34.27
C SER A 138 8.89 -1.29 -32.93
N TYR A 139 8.67 0.02 -32.92
CA TYR A 139 8.56 0.81 -31.70
C TYR A 139 7.32 0.41 -30.88
N TRP A 140 6.16 0.27 -31.51
CA TRP A 140 4.93 -0.15 -30.82
C TRP A 140 5.02 -1.59 -30.32
N ASN A 141 5.54 -2.52 -31.14
CA ASN A 141 5.73 -3.91 -30.73
C ASN A 141 6.68 -4.03 -29.53
N SER A 142 7.75 -3.23 -29.49
CA SER A 142 8.67 -3.21 -28.34
C SER A 142 8.13 -2.46 -27.13
N SER A 143 7.07 -1.67 -27.28
CA SER A 143 6.46 -0.95 -26.16
C SER A 143 5.79 -1.91 -25.17
N ASP A 144 5.14 -2.96 -25.66
CA ASP A 144 4.52 -3.99 -24.83
C ASP A 144 5.58 -4.76 -24.02
N GLU A 145 6.68 -5.16 -24.67
CA GLU A 145 7.80 -5.84 -24.00
C GLU A 145 8.51 -4.96 -22.96
N ARG A 146 8.70 -3.66 -23.26
CA ARG A 146 9.23 -2.69 -22.29
C ARG A 146 8.34 -2.57 -21.05
N SER A 147 7.03 -2.47 -21.26
CA SER A 147 6.04 -2.40 -20.17
C SER A 147 6.04 -3.67 -19.31
N LYS A 148 6.08 -4.85 -19.93
CA LYS A 148 6.18 -6.13 -19.21
C LYS A 148 7.47 -6.24 -18.40
N SER A 149 8.60 -5.86 -18.98
CA SER A 149 9.89 -5.86 -18.29
C SER A 149 9.90 -4.94 -17.08
N PHE A 150 9.44 -3.69 -17.25
CA PHE A 150 9.34 -2.72 -16.15
C PHE A 150 8.42 -3.22 -15.03
N LEU A 151 7.27 -3.78 -15.39
CA LEU A 151 6.33 -4.33 -14.41
C LEU A 151 6.91 -5.55 -13.68
N ALA A 152 7.65 -6.42 -14.38
CA ALA A 152 8.32 -7.57 -13.79
C ALA A 152 9.44 -7.13 -12.83
N GLU A 153 10.24 -6.13 -13.22
CA GLU A 153 11.27 -5.55 -12.35
C GLU A 153 10.64 -4.95 -11.09
N HIS A 154 9.62 -4.10 -11.25
CA HIS A 154 8.91 -3.49 -10.13
C HIS A 154 8.26 -4.54 -9.21
N THR A 155 7.59 -5.55 -9.77
CA THR A 155 6.90 -6.59 -8.97
C THR A 155 7.87 -7.46 -8.19
N ASN A 156 9.09 -7.63 -8.70
CA ASN A 156 10.15 -8.38 -8.02
C ASN A 156 10.99 -7.49 -7.07
N ASP A 157 10.82 -6.17 -7.11
CA ASP A 157 11.50 -5.26 -6.22
C ASP A 157 11.03 -5.48 -4.77
N GLN A 158 11.97 -5.85 -3.90
CA GLN A 158 11.76 -6.03 -2.47
C GLN A 158 12.44 -4.93 -1.65
N SER A 159 13.01 -3.92 -2.32
CA SER A 159 13.52 -2.74 -1.68
C SER A 159 12.37 -1.97 -1.00
N ASN A 160 12.71 -1.08 -0.07
CA ASN A 160 11.73 -0.20 0.56
C ASN A 160 11.07 0.66 -0.54
N PRO A 161 9.76 0.45 -0.83
CA PRO A 161 8.69 0.14 0.13
C PRO A 161 8.14 -1.29 0.23
N HIS A 162 8.49 -2.22 -0.65
CA HIS A 162 7.76 -3.48 -0.81
C HIS A 162 8.05 -4.58 0.23
N LYS A 163 9.23 -4.57 0.89
CA LYS A 163 9.54 -5.45 2.03
C LYS A 163 10.56 -4.80 2.98
N VAL A 164 10.13 -3.74 3.65
CA VAL A 164 11.00 -2.96 4.55
C VAL A 164 11.58 -3.84 5.67
N THR A 165 12.90 -3.95 5.72
CA THR A 165 13.69 -4.62 6.77
C THR A 165 14.12 -3.62 7.84
N ALA A 166 14.50 -4.13 9.02
CA ALA A 166 15.04 -3.30 10.08
C ALA A 166 16.31 -2.56 9.62
N GLU A 167 17.20 -3.20 8.86
CA GLU A 167 18.35 -2.54 8.23
C GLU A 167 17.94 -1.37 7.34
N GLN A 168 16.91 -1.52 6.50
CA GLN A 168 16.49 -0.48 5.55
C GLN A 168 16.00 0.81 6.21
N VAL A 169 15.57 0.75 7.49
CA VAL A 169 15.17 1.92 8.28
C VAL A 169 16.19 2.29 9.37
N GLY A 170 17.39 1.70 9.32
CA GLY A 170 18.46 1.99 10.28
C GLY A 170 18.27 1.36 11.67
N LEU A 171 17.36 0.40 11.80
CA LEU A 171 17.05 -0.32 13.04
C LEU A 171 17.66 -1.74 13.08
N GLY A 172 18.59 -2.08 12.19
CA GLY A 172 19.16 -3.44 12.10
C GLY A 172 19.85 -3.95 13.38
N ASN A 173 20.36 -3.04 14.22
CA ASN A 173 20.98 -3.38 15.51
C ASN A 173 19.99 -3.34 16.69
N VAL A 174 18.70 -3.08 16.44
CA VAL A 174 17.70 -2.93 17.50
C VAL A 174 17.05 -4.29 17.75
N ASP A 175 17.32 -4.85 18.94
CA ASP A 175 16.67 -6.08 19.38
C ASP A 175 15.17 -5.88 19.60
N ASN A 176 14.36 -6.87 19.17
CA ASN A 176 12.92 -6.84 19.38
C ASN A 176 12.57 -7.44 20.74
N VAL A 177 12.81 -6.67 21.81
CA VAL A 177 12.52 -7.07 23.19
C VAL A 177 11.13 -6.62 23.63
N LYS A 178 10.43 -7.45 24.40
CA LYS A 178 9.17 -7.05 25.06
C LYS A 178 9.49 -5.96 26.08
N GLN A 179 9.03 -4.74 25.82
CA GLN A 179 9.14 -3.64 26.78
C GLN A 179 7.86 -3.54 27.61
N ALA A 180 8.02 -3.22 28.90
CA ALA A 180 6.90 -2.80 29.73
C ALA A 180 6.29 -1.51 29.16
N THR A 181 5.00 -1.28 29.43
CA THR A 181 4.40 -0.02 28.98
C THR A 181 5.09 1.15 29.68
N LYS A 182 5.11 2.33 29.03
CA LYS A 182 5.60 3.55 29.70
C LYS A 182 4.88 3.79 31.03
N SER A 183 3.59 3.47 31.09
CA SER A 183 2.80 3.57 32.32
C SER A 183 3.34 2.65 33.42
N ASP A 184 3.67 1.39 33.13
CA ASP A 184 4.20 0.46 34.13
C ASP A 184 5.56 0.90 34.66
N PHE A 185 6.42 1.40 33.76
CA PHE A 185 7.72 1.96 34.12
C PHE A 185 7.56 3.18 35.02
N ASP A 186 6.72 4.13 34.63
CA ASP A 186 6.48 5.35 35.40
C ASP A 186 5.82 5.03 36.76
N ASN A 187 4.90 4.05 36.81
CA ASN A 187 4.29 3.60 38.06
C ASN A 187 5.33 3.03 39.03
N HIS A 188 6.26 2.18 38.54
CA HIS A 188 7.33 1.64 39.38
C HIS A 188 8.31 2.73 39.86
N LEU A 189 8.70 3.64 38.96
CA LEU A 189 9.63 4.72 39.29
C LEU A 189 9.06 5.66 40.36
N ASN A 190 7.75 5.89 40.33
CA ASN A 190 7.06 6.77 41.27
C ASN A 190 6.55 6.04 42.53
N ASP A 191 6.71 4.72 42.64
CA ASP A 191 6.33 3.97 43.85
C ASP A 191 7.41 4.15 44.93
N THR A 192 7.24 5.20 45.75
CA THR A 192 8.18 5.51 46.84
C THR A 192 8.20 4.47 47.96
N ASN A 193 7.29 3.48 47.97
CA ASN A 193 7.28 2.46 49.02
C ASN A 193 8.31 1.35 48.79
N VAL A 194 8.73 1.14 47.53
CA VAL A 194 9.67 0.07 47.17
C VAL A 194 11.10 0.57 46.97
N HIS A 195 11.29 1.89 46.97
CA HIS A 195 12.60 2.55 46.88
C HIS A 195 13.03 3.06 48.25
N VAL A 196 14.34 3.10 48.47
CA VAL A 196 14.94 3.67 49.69
C VAL A 196 15.93 4.74 49.29
N THR A 197 16.08 5.76 50.12
CA THR A 197 17.06 6.82 49.87
C THR A 197 18.41 6.49 50.49
N ALA A 198 19.46 7.18 50.05
CA ALA A 198 20.78 7.08 50.69
C ALA A 198 20.73 7.54 52.17
N GLU A 199 19.83 8.47 52.50
CA GLU A 199 19.62 8.98 53.85
C GLU A 199 18.97 7.92 54.76
N ASP A 200 17.95 7.20 54.28
CA ASP A 200 17.34 6.09 55.01
C ASP A 200 18.37 5.01 55.36
N GLN A 201 19.20 4.63 54.37
CA GLN A 201 20.26 3.67 54.57
C GLN A 201 21.31 4.16 55.57
N ALA A 202 21.71 5.43 55.49
CA ALA A 202 22.65 6.02 56.44
C ALA A 202 22.07 6.01 57.87
N TYR A 203 20.79 6.32 58.02
CA TYR A 203 20.10 6.29 59.31
C TYR A 203 20.04 4.88 59.90
N TRP A 204 19.65 3.86 59.12
CA TRP A 204 19.62 2.46 59.61
C TRP A 204 21.02 1.94 59.96
N ASN A 205 22.02 2.30 59.17
CA ASN A 205 23.41 1.94 59.43
C ASN A 205 23.93 2.60 60.71
N ASP A 206 23.62 3.89 60.92
CA ASP A 206 23.98 4.60 62.15
C ASP A 206 23.27 4.00 63.37
N MET A 207 21.98 3.72 63.28
CA MET A 207 21.23 3.07 64.36
C MET A 207 21.84 1.72 64.73
N THR A 208 22.22 0.93 63.73
CA THR A 208 22.90 -0.37 63.93
C THR A 208 24.25 -0.19 64.60
N ARG A 209 25.03 0.83 64.20
CA ARG A 209 26.30 1.18 64.84
C ARG A 209 26.10 1.57 66.29
N GLN A 210 25.18 2.50 66.59
CA GLN A 210 24.88 2.93 67.95
C GLN A 210 24.44 1.76 68.84
N PHE A 211 23.64 0.83 68.31
CA PHE A 211 23.25 -0.38 69.04
C PHE A 211 24.45 -1.28 69.34
N LYS A 212 25.34 -1.54 68.36
CA LYS A 212 26.56 -2.32 68.58
C LYS A 212 27.47 -1.66 69.60
N ASP A 213 27.70 -0.36 69.45
CA ASP A 213 28.50 0.44 70.38
C ASP A 213 27.91 0.38 71.80
N HIS A 214 26.58 0.38 71.95
CA HIS A 214 25.93 0.18 73.24
C HIS A 214 26.15 -1.23 73.78
N ASN A 215 25.91 -2.26 72.96
CA ASN A 215 25.94 -3.67 73.38
C ASN A 215 27.35 -4.14 73.77
N GLU A 216 28.39 -3.60 73.12
CA GLU A 216 29.79 -3.92 73.41
C GLU A 216 30.38 -3.07 74.55
N ASN A 217 29.64 -2.07 75.03
CA ASN A 217 30.10 -1.18 76.10
C ASN A 217 29.87 -1.79 77.49
N GLN A 218 30.97 -2.22 78.12
CA GLN A 218 30.97 -2.78 79.49
C GLN A 218 30.90 -1.71 80.60
N GLU A 219 30.90 -0.42 80.25
CA GLU A 219 31.03 0.67 81.21
C GLU A 219 29.74 1.43 81.50
N ARG A 220 28.66 1.16 80.76
CA ARG A 220 27.39 1.86 80.95
C ARG A 220 26.57 1.24 82.08
N HIS A 221 25.77 2.08 82.74
CA HIS A 221 24.88 1.82 83.90
C HIS A 221 25.44 2.11 85.30
N ILE A 222 26.75 2.36 85.45
CA ILE A 222 27.33 3.06 86.61
C ILE A 222 28.51 3.92 86.12
N SER A 223 28.58 5.19 86.54
CA SER A 223 29.69 6.07 86.18
C SER A 223 31.03 5.55 86.73
N VAL A 224 32.14 5.94 86.11
CA VAL A 224 33.49 5.65 86.62
C VAL A 224 33.65 6.15 88.06
N ALA A 225 33.02 7.28 88.41
CA ALA A 225 33.00 7.83 89.76
C ALA A 225 32.21 6.95 90.73
N GLU A 226 31.03 6.46 90.34
CA GLU A 226 30.25 5.51 91.15
C GLU A 226 31.00 4.20 91.35
N ARG A 227 31.58 3.62 90.28
CA ARG A 227 32.39 2.39 90.37
C ARG A 227 33.59 2.55 91.32
N LYS A 228 34.24 3.71 91.30
CA LYS A 228 35.34 4.04 92.23
C LYS A 228 34.87 4.17 93.68
N THR A 229 33.66 4.67 93.90
CA THR A 229 33.07 4.82 95.25
C THR A 229 32.73 3.45 95.85
N TRP A 230 32.19 2.53 95.06
CA TRP A 230 31.87 1.16 95.50
C TRP A 230 33.12 0.28 95.68
N ASN A 231 34.11 0.42 94.79
CA ASN A 231 35.36 -0.36 94.83
C ASN A 231 36.47 0.28 95.67
N GLY A 232 36.17 1.32 96.45
CA GLY A 232 37.16 2.01 97.28
C GLY A 232 37.82 1.06 98.29
N ALA A 233 39.15 1.06 98.35
CA ALA A 233 39.92 0.28 99.33
C ALA A 233 39.57 0.76 100.75
N ILE A 234 38.89 -0.10 101.52
CA ILE A 234 38.59 0.17 102.94
C ILE A 234 39.92 0.36 103.68
N THR A 235 40.14 1.54 104.25
CA THR A 235 41.34 1.84 105.03
C THR A 235 41.10 1.41 106.48
N TYR A 236 41.89 0.45 106.96
CA TYR A 236 41.79 -0.06 108.32
C TYR A 236 42.78 0.63 109.26
N ALA A 237 42.32 0.93 110.48
CA ALA A 237 43.13 1.44 111.57
C ALA A 237 43.08 0.47 112.76
N ASN A 238 44.12 0.48 113.60
CA ASN A 238 44.18 -0.37 114.78
C ASN A 238 43.23 0.13 115.87
N ILE A 239 42.49 -0.79 116.50
CA ILE A 239 41.75 -0.51 117.72
C ILE A 239 42.79 -0.25 118.82
N MET A 240 42.62 0.85 119.57
CA MET A 240 43.48 1.15 120.70
C MET A 240 43.14 0.23 121.86
N LEU A 241 44.03 -0.67 122.27
CA LEU A 241 43.80 -1.60 123.38
C LEU A 241 44.02 -0.91 124.74
N LYS A 242 43.20 -1.26 125.74
CA LYS A 242 43.15 -0.69 127.08
C LYS A 242 43.06 -1.81 128.13
N ASN A 243 43.32 -1.46 129.40
CA ASN A 243 43.04 -2.29 130.58
C ASN A 243 43.57 -3.74 130.50
N GLY A 244 44.80 -3.91 129.97
CA GLY A 244 45.46 -5.22 129.90
C GLY A 244 45.00 -6.09 128.73
N ALA A 245 44.13 -5.60 127.84
CA ALA A 245 43.77 -6.31 126.63
C ALA A 245 44.97 -6.45 125.69
N THR A 246 45.08 -7.63 125.07
CA THR A 246 46.16 -7.97 124.15
C THR A 246 45.62 -8.46 122.82
N VAL A 247 46.48 -8.42 121.80
CA VAL A 247 46.17 -8.95 120.48
C VAL A 247 46.14 -10.47 120.54
N GLY A 248 45.08 -11.08 119.98
CA GLY A 248 45.00 -12.51 119.76
C GLY A 248 45.76 -12.91 118.50
N THR A 249 45.10 -13.68 117.62
CA THR A 249 45.67 -14.17 116.36
C THR A 249 45.64 -13.15 115.23
N ARG A 250 44.80 -12.12 115.33
CA ARG A 250 44.63 -11.07 114.32
C ARG A 250 44.56 -9.72 115.04
N THR A 251 45.33 -8.73 114.59
CA THR A 251 45.28 -7.38 115.13
C THR A 251 43.84 -6.85 115.09
N PRO A 252 43.27 -6.44 116.24
CA PRO A 252 41.99 -5.74 116.29
C PRO A 252 42.06 -4.44 115.50
N ILE A 253 41.24 -4.33 114.46
CA ILE A 253 41.19 -3.19 113.54
C ILE A 253 39.75 -2.77 113.28
N TYR A 254 39.57 -1.51 112.89
CA TYR A 254 38.29 -0.94 112.50
C TYR A 254 38.43 -0.17 111.17
N ALA A 255 37.32 0.02 110.47
CA ALA A 255 37.23 0.90 109.31
C ALA A 255 35.81 1.41 109.09
N LYS A 256 35.69 2.58 108.44
CA LYS A 256 34.41 3.11 107.94
C LYS A 256 34.27 2.75 106.45
N TRP A 257 33.14 2.16 106.08
CA TRP A 257 32.80 1.84 104.69
C TRP A 257 31.39 2.35 104.38
N GLY A 258 31.31 3.55 103.78
CA GLY A 258 30.03 4.25 103.61
C GLY A 258 29.34 4.49 104.95
N ALA A 259 28.10 3.99 105.07
CA ALA A 259 27.28 4.04 106.28
C ALA A 259 27.45 2.79 107.18
N LEU A 260 28.61 2.13 107.13
CA LEU A 260 28.93 0.94 107.92
C LEU A 260 30.24 1.14 108.69
N LEU A 261 30.25 0.76 109.95
CA LEU A 261 31.46 0.52 110.75
C LEU A 261 31.80 -0.97 110.66
N VAL A 262 33.02 -1.28 110.22
CA VAL A 262 33.53 -2.63 110.10
C VAL A 262 34.61 -2.82 111.15
N LEU A 263 34.39 -3.75 112.07
CA LEU A 263 35.39 -4.22 113.04
C LEU A 263 35.89 -5.58 112.58
N ARG A 264 37.17 -5.85 112.77
CA ARG A 264 37.80 -7.14 112.48
C ARG A 264 38.93 -7.41 113.46
N GLY A 265 39.33 -8.67 113.54
CA GLY A 265 40.49 -9.09 114.32
C GLY A 265 40.10 -9.91 115.54
N HIS A 266 41.03 -10.05 116.48
CA HIS A 266 40.89 -10.95 117.62
C HIS A 266 41.54 -10.30 118.84
N VAL A 267 40.78 -10.13 119.91
CA VAL A 267 41.24 -9.53 121.17
C VAL A 267 41.20 -10.55 122.30
N ARG A 268 42.21 -10.53 123.17
CA ARG A 268 42.22 -11.25 124.45
C ARG A 268 42.10 -10.25 125.57
N THR A 269 41.02 -10.34 126.33
CA THR A 269 40.69 -9.41 127.42
C THR A 269 39.87 -10.17 128.45
N GLU A 270 39.95 -9.73 129.70
CA GLU A 270 38.96 -10.14 130.69
C GLU A 270 37.57 -9.60 130.30
N PRO A 271 36.49 -10.34 130.56
CA PRO A 271 35.14 -9.85 130.34
C PRO A 271 34.80 -8.74 131.35
N GLU A 272 33.74 -8.00 131.05
CA GLU A 272 33.21 -6.95 131.91
C GLU A 272 34.10 -5.69 132.10
N ILE A 273 35.19 -5.57 131.35
CA ILE A 273 36.03 -4.37 131.29
C ILE A 273 36.09 -3.78 129.88
N VAL A 274 36.33 -2.46 129.79
CA VAL A 274 36.59 -1.80 128.50
C VAL A 274 37.96 -2.26 128.01
N PHE A 275 38.00 -2.96 126.88
CA PHE A 275 39.23 -3.55 126.35
C PHE A 275 39.90 -2.68 125.30
N GLY A 276 39.19 -1.71 124.72
CA GLY A 276 39.77 -0.83 123.73
C GLY A 276 38.84 0.31 123.34
N SER A 277 39.29 1.14 122.41
CA SER A 277 38.48 2.22 121.84
C SER A 277 38.77 2.48 120.37
N ILE A 278 37.77 3.05 119.73
CA ILE A 278 37.81 3.63 118.39
C ILE A 278 37.36 5.10 118.47
N PRO A 279 37.64 5.94 117.45
CA PRO A 279 37.17 7.32 117.44
C PRO A 279 35.64 7.38 117.51
N ALA A 280 35.11 8.25 118.36
CA ALA A 280 33.67 8.34 118.64
C ALA A 280 32.86 8.74 117.38
N GLU A 281 33.45 9.54 116.49
CA GLU A 281 32.85 9.97 115.22
C GLU A 281 32.61 8.83 114.21
N LEU A 282 33.12 7.62 114.50
CA LEU A 282 32.95 6.43 113.67
C LEU A 282 31.94 5.44 114.25
N VAL A 283 31.38 5.74 115.42
CA VAL A 283 30.36 4.92 116.08
C VAL A 283 28.96 5.43 115.71
N PRO A 284 27.98 4.54 115.47
CA PRO A 284 26.59 4.96 115.33
C PRO A 284 26.07 5.66 116.60
N PHE A 285 25.14 6.59 116.42
CA PHE A 285 24.55 7.32 117.54
C PHE A 285 23.85 6.34 118.50
N GLY A 286 24.12 6.47 119.81
CA GLY A 286 23.62 5.56 120.83
C GLY A 286 24.39 4.24 120.97
N GLY A 287 25.48 4.06 120.21
CA GLY A 287 26.34 2.88 120.25
C GLY A 287 25.71 1.66 119.58
N ALA A 288 26.31 0.49 119.78
CA ALA A 288 25.81 -0.76 119.24
C ALA A 288 26.16 -1.96 120.13
N VAL A 289 25.32 -2.98 120.08
CA VAL A 289 25.62 -4.28 120.68
C VAL A 289 25.65 -5.34 119.58
N LYS A 290 26.73 -6.11 119.50
CA LYS A 290 26.92 -7.18 118.53
C LYS A 290 27.40 -8.45 119.23
N SER A 291 26.85 -9.59 118.82
CA SER A 291 27.36 -10.89 119.27
C SER A 291 28.69 -11.19 118.55
N VAL A 292 29.70 -11.58 119.31
CA VAL A 292 31.03 -11.96 118.84
C VAL A 292 31.38 -13.37 119.34
N PRO A 293 31.98 -14.23 118.51
CA PRO A 293 32.31 -15.58 118.93
C PRO A 293 33.57 -15.61 119.81
N LEU A 294 33.59 -16.56 120.75
CA LEU A 294 34.77 -16.87 121.56
C LEU A 294 35.80 -17.63 120.71
N SER A 295 37.08 -17.45 121.02
CA SER A 295 38.18 -18.13 120.32
C SER A 295 38.49 -19.49 120.96
N GLY A 296 38.57 -20.54 120.14
CA GLY A 296 38.99 -21.88 120.57
C GLY A 296 37.93 -22.69 121.31
N THR A 297 36.71 -22.19 121.51
CA THR A 297 35.59 -22.93 122.10
C THR A 297 34.26 -22.46 121.49
N GLY A 298 33.24 -23.33 121.44
CA GLY A 298 31.89 -22.93 121.03
C GLY A 298 31.26 -22.01 122.08
N GLY A 299 30.83 -20.81 121.67
CA GLY A 299 30.24 -19.80 122.55
C GLY A 299 30.21 -18.41 121.92
N THR A 300 29.45 -17.49 122.52
CA THR A 300 29.40 -16.08 122.09
C THR A 300 29.47 -15.12 123.27
N ALA A 301 29.86 -13.88 123.02
CA ALA A 301 29.76 -12.77 123.97
C ALA A 301 29.18 -11.54 123.27
N ASN A 302 28.66 -10.60 124.03
CA ASN A 302 28.19 -9.32 123.49
C ASN A 302 29.35 -8.31 123.50
N LEU A 303 29.78 -7.91 122.31
CA LEU A 303 30.55 -6.70 122.10
C LEU A 303 29.62 -5.49 122.23
N ILE A 304 29.86 -4.69 123.24
CA ILE A 304 29.25 -3.38 123.42
C ILE A 304 30.21 -2.33 122.86
N ILE A 305 29.69 -1.53 121.95
CA ILE A 305 30.33 -0.35 121.38
C ILE A 305 29.59 0.84 121.97
N TYR A 306 30.24 1.57 122.86
CA TYR A 306 29.67 2.77 123.47
C TYR A 306 29.74 3.94 122.49
N ASP A 307 28.82 4.89 122.64
CA ASP A 307 28.74 6.12 121.85
C ASP A 307 30.03 6.95 121.89
N ASN A 308 30.76 6.91 123.01
CA ASN A 308 32.06 7.54 123.19
C ASN A 308 33.23 6.81 122.49
N GLY A 309 32.97 5.69 121.81
CA GLY A 309 33.99 4.90 121.11
C GLY A 309 34.62 3.77 121.94
N ASP A 310 34.27 3.62 123.21
CA ASP A 310 34.80 2.52 124.03
C ASP A 310 34.19 1.17 123.66
N LEU A 311 35.01 0.12 123.71
CA LEU A 311 34.65 -1.25 123.37
C LEU A 311 34.75 -2.14 124.60
N LYS A 312 33.70 -2.92 124.86
CA LYS A 312 33.61 -3.82 126.02
C LYS A 312 33.01 -5.16 125.63
N ILE A 313 33.53 -6.24 126.21
CA ILE A 313 32.91 -7.56 126.12
C ILE A 313 32.04 -7.80 127.35
N LYS A 314 30.79 -8.20 127.14
CA LYS A 314 29.81 -8.57 128.17
C LYS A 314 29.19 -9.92 127.90
N TYR A 315 28.66 -10.54 128.96
CA TYR A 315 27.83 -11.74 128.87
C TYR A 315 28.43 -12.89 128.03
N PRO A 316 29.68 -13.34 128.28
CA PRO A 316 30.22 -14.51 127.59
C PRO A 316 29.47 -15.79 128.00
N ASP A 317 29.08 -16.59 127.01
CA ASP A 317 28.35 -17.86 127.14
C ASP A 317 29.08 -18.97 126.34
N PRO A 318 29.42 -20.14 126.93
CA PRO A 318 29.14 -20.57 128.31
C PRO A 318 29.92 -19.79 129.38
N ALA A 319 29.30 -19.57 130.54
CA ALA A 319 29.89 -18.87 131.69
C ALA A 319 31.08 -19.60 132.37
N ASP A 320 31.53 -20.72 131.79
CA ASP A 320 32.68 -21.50 132.22
C ASP A 320 33.98 -20.74 131.93
N SER A 321 34.60 -20.19 132.97
CA SER A 321 35.82 -19.39 132.88
C SER A 321 37.00 -20.15 132.28
N SER A 322 37.03 -21.48 132.35
CA SER A 322 38.08 -22.30 131.72
C SER A 322 38.03 -22.27 130.19
N LYS A 323 36.89 -21.88 129.62
CA LYS A 323 36.64 -21.77 128.16
C LYS A 323 36.81 -20.34 127.62
N MET A 324 37.13 -19.36 128.47
CA MET A 324 37.25 -17.94 128.09
C MET A 324 38.69 -17.49 127.77
N GLY A 325 39.69 -18.35 127.96
CA GLY A 325 41.12 -17.99 127.81
C GLY A 325 41.60 -17.71 126.38
N GLY A 326 40.78 -18.02 125.36
CA GLY A 326 41.17 -17.89 123.95
C GLY A 326 41.12 -16.46 123.40
N GLY A 327 40.18 -15.64 123.88
CA GLY A 327 39.84 -14.30 123.36
C GLY A 327 38.52 -14.27 122.56
N TYR A 328 38.27 -13.17 121.84
CA TYR A 328 37.01 -12.88 121.12
C TYR A 328 37.29 -12.34 119.70
N TYR A 329 36.61 -12.88 118.68
CA TYR A 329 36.75 -12.40 117.29
C TYR A 329 35.81 -11.22 117.01
N LEU A 330 36.37 -10.11 116.53
CA LEU A 330 35.65 -8.86 116.33
C LEU A 330 35.14 -8.68 114.90
N ASP A 331 34.97 -9.74 114.10
CA ASP A 331 34.52 -9.67 112.70
C ASP A 331 33.03 -9.30 112.61
N VAL A 332 32.71 -8.04 112.90
CA VAL A 332 31.34 -7.52 112.95
C VAL A 332 31.19 -6.30 112.06
N VAL A 333 30.02 -6.20 111.43
CA VAL A 333 29.59 -5.03 110.67
C VAL A 333 28.43 -4.37 111.40
N VAL A 334 28.55 -3.07 111.63
CA VAL A 334 27.58 -2.25 112.35
C VAL A 334 27.09 -1.19 111.37
N GLY A 335 25.80 -1.21 111.04
CA GLY A 335 25.20 -0.19 110.20
C GLY A 335 24.77 1.03 111.02
N PHE A 336 24.86 2.19 110.40
CA PHE A 336 24.35 3.45 110.95
C PHE A 336 22.82 3.46 110.78
N GLN A 337 22.07 3.85 111.81
CA GLN A 337 20.62 3.98 111.74
C GLN A 337 20.22 5.33 111.11
N LYS A 338 18.98 5.41 110.60
CA LYS A 338 18.44 6.62 109.98
C LYS A 338 18.32 7.72 111.04
N GLY A 339 19.28 8.64 111.06
CA GLY A 339 19.42 9.70 112.07
C GLY A 339 20.87 9.97 112.49
N ASP A 340 21.80 9.06 112.19
CA ASP A 340 23.20 9.11 112.62
C ASP A 340 24.10 10.02 111.75
N THR A 341 23.53 11.02 111.09
CA THR A 341 24.28 11.95 110.23
C THR A 341 24.77 13.16 111.03
N THR A 342 26.02 13.09 111.48
CA THR A 342 26.95 14.22 111.36
C THR A 342 28.23 13.74 110.71
#